data_AF-A0A1I7T485-F1
#
_entry.id   AF-A0A1I7T485-F1
#
_cell.length_a   1.000
_cell.length_b   1.000
_cell.length_c   1.000
_cell.angle_alpha   90.00
_cell.angle_beta   90.00
_cell.angle_gamma   90.00
#
_symmetry.space_group_name_H-M   'P 1'
#
loop_
_entity.id
_entity.type
_entity.pdbx_description
1 polymer ?
#
loop_
_entity_poly.entity_id
_entity_poly.type
_entity_poly.pdbx_seq_one_letter_code
_entity_poly.pdbx_strand_id
1 'polypeptide(L)'
;MTTGERIKLALTSRRMEKYLTRMFKNRVPVFDYKVHLRGEKSFLDIYRDDWRLFMTPSRLQYEPHDITDEHAKPWLNEKCTMIDNALNVYTRLQNVFRAQVMNLHVYLDEIEPTPIPKIINHPCVANMTGVHIYGGTVQRCDLDAVMEWKQENAIQFITVGSDNIPSDYRHPN
;
A
#
# COMPACT_ATOMS: atom_id res chain seq x y z
N MET A 1 -9.72 2.97 23.47
CA MET A 1 -9.79 3.21 22.02
C MET A 1 -8.85 2.27 21.29
N THR A 2 -9.42 1.32 20.54
CA THR A 2 -8.73 0.34 19.70
C THR A 2 -7.99 1.01 18.52
N THR A 3 -7.16 0.25 17.82
CA THR A 3 -6.52 0.71 16.57
C THR A 3 -7.54 1.13 15.53
N GLY A 4 -8.54 0.29 15.26
CA GLY A 4 -9.59 0.59 14.29
C GLY A 4 -10.36 1.87 14.61
N GLU A 5 -10.70 2.09 15.88
CA GLU A 5 -11.38 3.31 16.32
C GLU A 5 -10.50 4.56 16.09
N ARG A 6 -9.18 4.48 16.34
CA ARG A 6 -8.25 5.57 16.07
C ARG A 6 -8.19 5.91 14.58
N ILE A 7 -8.15 4.90 13.73
CA ILE A 7 -8.11 5.07 12.28
C ILE A 7 -9.41 5.69 11.79
N LYS A 8 -10.56 5.12 12.17
CA LYS A 8 -11.89 5.69 11.85
C LYS A 8 -11.98 7.13 12.29
N LEU A 9 -11.50 7.46 13.50
CA LEU A 9 -11.49 8.82 14.00
C LEU A 9 -10.58 9.75 13.18
N ALA A 10 -9.40 9.31 12.75
CA ALA A 10 -8.52 10.07 11.87
C ALA A 10 -9.18 10.40 10.52
N LEU A 11 -9.95 9.45 9.99
CA LEU A 11 -10.65 9.58 8.72
C LEU A 11 -11.81 10.60 8.77
N THR A 12 -12.45 10.80 9.93
CA THR A 12 -13.63 11.68 10.06
C THR A 12 -13.40 13.14 9.65
N SER A 13 -12.21 13.70 9.91
CA SER A 13 -11.91 15.10 9.58
C SER A 13 -10.43 15.42 9.68
N ARG A 14 -10.01 16.46 8.95
CA ARG A 14 -8.66 17.02 9.07
C ARG A 14 -8.32 17.51 10.48
N ARG A 15 -9.33 17.93 11.26
CA ARG A 15 -9.12 18.32 12.67
C ARG A 15 -8.71 17.11 13.51
N MET A 16 -9.41 15.99 13.35
CA MET A 16 -9.10 14.76 14.09
C MET A 16 -7.79 14.13 13.65
N GLU A 17 -7.49 14.12 12.34
CA GLU A 17 -6.18 13.71 11.82
C GLU A 17 -5.04 14.50 12.49
N LYS A 18 -5.14 15.84 12.55
CA LYS A 18 -4.12 16.69 13.21
C LYS A 18 -4.02 16.41 14.72
N TYR A 19 -5.16 16.23 15.39
CA TYR A 19 -5.17 15.90 16.82
C TYR A 19 -4.46 14.58 17.09
N LEU A 20 -4.80 13.52 16.35
CA LEU A 20 -4.20 12.20 16.50
C LEU A 20 -2.71 12.21 16.11
N THR A 21 -2.34 12.96 15.07
CA THR A 21 -0.92 13.15 14.69
C THR A 21 -0.10 13.67 15.87
N ARG A 22 -0.58 14.70 16.57
CA ARG A 22 0.11 15.26 17.75
C ARG A 22 0.23 14.24 18.89
N MET A 23 -0.78 13.39 19.04
CA MET A 23 -0.85 12.40 20.12
C MET A 23 0.02 11.16 19.86
N PHE A 24 0.14 10.73 18.59
CA PHE A 24 0.65 9.40 18.25
C PHE A 24 1.90 9.37 17.36
N LYS A 25 2.17 10.40 16.54
CA LYS A 25 3.29 10.38 15.56
C LYS A 25 4.66 10.10 16.18
N ASN A 26 4.91 10.65 17.36
CA ASN A 26 6.21 10.53 18.05
C ASN A 26 6.25 9.39 19.06
N ARG A 27 5.24 8.52 19.10
CA ARG A 27 5.26 7.33 19.94
C ARG A 27 6.04 6.21 19.26
N VAL A 28 6.43 5.21 20.05
CA VAL A 28 7.10 3.99 19.56
C VAL A 28 6.28 3.42 18.40
N PRO A 29 6.91 3.11 17.25
CA PRO A 29 6.20 2.54 16.12
C PRO A 29 5.56 1.22 16.55
N VAL A 30 4.27 1.09 16.27
CA VAL A 30 3.47 -0.10 16.63
C VAL A 30 2.73 -0.66 15.44
N PHE A 31 2.81 -0.03 14.26
CA PHE A 31 2.03 -0.43 13.09
C PHE A 31 2.91 -1.05 12.01
N ASP A 32 2.43 -2.17 11.48
CA ASP A 32 2.89 -2.71 10.21
C ASP A 32 1.82 -2.38 9.17
N TYR A 33 2.24 -1.84 8.02
CA TYR A 33 1.35 -1.52 6.91
C TYR A 33 1.71 -2.37 5.71
N LYS A 34 0.70 -2.95 5.08
CA LYS A 34 0.81 -3.54 3.74
C LYS A 34 -0.20 -2.86 2.83
N VAL A 35 0.27 -2.24 1.75
CA VAL A 35 -0.59 -1.63 0.73
C VAL A 35 -0.82 -2.67 -0.35
N HIS A 36 -2.05 -3.14 -0.50
CA HIS A 36 -2.43 -4.09 -1.55
C HIS A 36 -3.05 -3.33 -2.73
N LEU A 37 -2.30 -3.22 -3.83
CA LEU A 37 -2.77 -2.66 -5.09
C LEU A 37 -3.37 -3.79 -5.95
N ARG A 38 -4.70 -3.78 -6.09
CA ARG A 38 -5.53 -4.79 -6.77
C ARG A 38 -6.70 -4.17 -7.54
N GLY A 39 -6.47 -3.01 -8.18
CA GLY A 39 -7.53 -2.23 -8.82
C GLY A 39 -8.64 -1.90 -7.82
N GLU A 40 -9.90 -2.07 -8.20
CA GLU A 40 -11.08 -1.84 -7.32
C GLU A 40 -11.14 -2.73 -6.06
N LYS A 41 -10.22 -3.69 -5.89
CA LYS A 41 -10.09 -4.48 -4.66
C LYS A 41 -8.92 -4.02 -3.80
N SER A 42 -8.38 -2.82 -4.02
CA SER A 42 -7.24 -2.31 -3.26
C SER A 42 -7.62 -2.00 -1.81
N PHE A 43 -6.73 -2.35 -0.89
CA PHE A 43 -6.90 -2.11 0.54
C PHE A 43 -5.54 -1.97 1.24
N LEU A 44 -5.56 -1.49 2.48
CA LEU A 44 -4.41 -1.47 3.38
C LEU A 44 -4.64 -2.46 4.51
N ASP A 45 -3.73 -3.40 4.70
CA ASP A 45 -3.62 -4.16 5.94
C ASP A 45 -2.82 -3.35 6.96
N ILE A 46 -3.34 -3.29 8.17
CA ILE A 46 -2.85 -2.45 9.25
C ILE A 46 -2.71 -3.31 10.50
N TYR A 47 -1.54 -3.24 11.14
CA TYR A 47 -1.22 -3.92 12.39
C TYR A 47 -1.31 -5.45 12.28
N ARG A 48 -0.27 -6.09 11.69
CA ARG A 48 -0.16 -7.56 11.58
C ARG A 48 -1.44 -8.25 11.07
N ASP A 49 -2.08 -7.63 10.08
CA ASP A 49 -3.31 -8.12 9.43
C ASP A 49 -4.56 -8.09 10.32
N ASP A 50 -4.51 -7.38 11.46
CA ASP A 50 -5.67 -7.23 12.36
C ASP A 50 -6.73 -6.30 11.79
N TRP A 51 -6.37 -5.26 11.03
CA TRP A 51 -7.31 -4.28 10.48
C TRP A 51 -7.12 -4.08 9.00
N ARG A 52 -8.23 -3.93 8.26
CA ARG A 52 -8.20 -3.72 6.81
C ARG A 52 -8.94 -2.45 6.45
N LEU A 53 -8.32 -1.56 5.70
CA LEU A 53 -8.93 -0.33 5.22
C LEU A 53 -9.15 -0.41 3.71
N PHE A 54 -10.41 -0.41 3.31
CA PHE A 54 -10.81 -0.54 1.90
C PHE A 54 -10.99 0.84 1.26
N MET A 55 -10.57 0.96 -0.01
CA MET A 55 -10.73 2.19 -0.79
C MET A 55 -12.06 2.22 -1.57
N THR A 56 -12.67 1.05 -1.76
CA THR A 56 -13.87 0.83 -2.56
C THR A 56 -14.69 -0.31 -1.96
N PRO A 57 -16.00 -0.38 -2.29
CA PRO A 57 -16.83 -1.53 -1.99
C PRO A 57 -16.26 -2.78 -2.67
N SER A 58 -15.47 -3.56 -1.94
CA SER A 58 -14.72 -4.71 -2.49
C SER A 58 -15.19 -6.04 -1.93
N ARG A 59 -16.17 -6.03 -1.02
CA ARG A 59 -16.73 -7.21 -0.35
C ARG A 59 -18.25 -7.13 -0.26
N LEU A 60 -18.89 -8.29 -0.37
CA LEU A 60 -20.33 -8.44 -0.12
C LEU A 60 -20.66 -8.31 1.37
N GLN A 61 -19.75 -8.73 2.25
CA GLN A 61 -19.87 -8.63 3.70
C GLN A 61 -18.53 -8.23 4.29
N TYR A 62 -18.55 -7.22 5.15
CA TYR A 62 -17.38 -6.71 5.86
C TYR A 62 -17.26 -7.38 7.23
N GLU A 63 -16.05 -7.77 7.58
CA GLU A 63 -15.73 -8.33 8.89
C GLU A 63 -15.66 -7.22 9.96
N PRO A 64 -15.79 -7.53 11.26
CA PRO A 64 -15.73 -6.52 12.34
C PRO A 64 -14.45 -5.65 12.34
N HIS A 65 -13.35 -6.18 11.81
CA HIS A 65 -12.07 -5.49 11.71
C HIS A 65 -11.84 -4.77 10.37
N ASP A 66 -12.87 -4.74 9.52
CA ASP A 66 -12.84 -4.02 8.26
C ASP A 66 -13.28 -2.56 8.50
N ILE A 67 -12.49 -1.63 7.96
CA ILE A 67 -12.80 -0.22 7.85
C ILE A 67 -13.19 0.00 6.40
N THR A 68 -14.47 0.28 6.19
CA THR A 68 -15.07 0.34 4.87
C THR A 68 -14.68 1.62 4.12
N ASP A 69 -14.88 1.60 2.82
CA ASP A 69 -14.70 2.70 1.89
C ASP A 69 -15.48 3.97 2.28
N GLU A 70 -16.68 3.83 2.86
CA GLU A 70 -17.44 4.98 3.38
C GLU A 70 -16.68 5.77 4.45
N HIS A 71 -15.87 5.10 5.26
CA HIS A 71 -14.99 5.78 6.21
C HIS A 71 -13.81 6.44 5.48
N ALA A 72 -13.28 5.80 4.44
CA ALA A 72 -12.12 6.30 3.69
C ALA A 72 -12.46 7.51 2.80
N LYS A 73 -13.73 7.65 2.39
CA LYS A 73 -14.23 8.67 1.45
C LYS A 73 -13.67 10.09 1.63
N PRO A 74 -13.53 10.65 2.85
CA PRO A 74 -12.96 11.99 3.04
C PRO A 74 -11.49 12.13 2.60
N TRP A 75 -10.80 11.01 2.38
CA TRP A 75 -9.40 10.96 1.98
C TRP A 75 -9.19 10.49 0.54
N LEU A 76 -10.27 10.06 -0.13
CA LEU A 76 -10.25 9.64 -1.52
C LEU A 76 -10.52 10.81 -2.45
N ASN A 77 -9.94 10.75 -3.64
CA ASN A 77 -10.19 11.68 -4.73
C ASN A 77 -10.66 10.89 -5.95
N GLU A 78 -11.90 11.11 -6.37
CA GLU A 78 -12.52 10.44 -7.52
C GLU A 78 -11.79 10.75 -8.85
N LYS A 79 -10.98 11.82 -8.89
CA LYS A 79 -10.15 12.18 -10.07
C LYS A 79 -8.80 11.48 -10.09
N CYS A 80 -8.42 10.79 -9.02
CA CYS A 80 -7.16 10.08 -8.89
C CYS A 80 -7.34 8.59 -9.20
N THR A 81 -6.28 7.93 -9.67
CA THR A 81 -6.30 6.48 -9.88
C THR A 81 -6.42 5.73 -8.55
N MET A 82 -6.76 4.43 -8.58
CA MET A 82 -6.83 3.66 -7.35
C MET A 82 -5.46 3.54 -6.68
N ILE A 83 -4.40 3.42 -7.47
CA ILE A 83 -3.01 3.44 -7.01
C ILE A 83 -2.71 4.74 -6.26
N ASP A 84 -3.03 5.90 -6.85
CA ASP A 84 -2.78 7.20 -6.23
C ASP A 84 -3.57 7.35 -4.91
N ASN A 85 -4.84 6.91 -4.90
CA ASN A 85 -5.69 6.95 -3.71
C ASN A 85 -5.13 6.06 -2.59
N ALA A 86 -4.74 4.82 -2.89
CA ALA A 86 -4.18 3.89 -1.90
C ALA A 86 -2.88 4.43 -1.31
N LEU A 87 -1.97 4.94 -2.15
CA LEU A 87 -0.69 5.51 -1.71
C LEU A 87 -0.89 6.82 -0.92
N ASN A 88 -1.88 7.64 -1.27
CA ASN A 88 -2.24 8.84 -0.51
C ASN A 88 -2.79 8.48 0.88
N VAL A 89 -3.73 7.53 0.97
CA VAL A 89 -4.29 7.10 2.26
C VAL A 89 -3.21 6.52 3.16
N TYR A 90 -2.33 5.68 2.60
CA TYR A 90 -1.16 5.19 3.32
C TYR A 90 -0.28 6.34 3.85
N THR A 91 0.06 7.32 3.00
CA THR A 91 0.93 8.44 3.37
C THR A 91 0.32 9.24 4.52
N ARG A 92 -0.99 9.43 4.51
CA ARG A 92 -1.71 10.12 5.58
C ARG A 92 -1.75 9.29 6.86
N LEU A 93 -1.99 7.98 6.79
CA LEU A 93 -1.93 7.10 7.95
C LEU A 93 -0.55 7.09 8.59
N GLN A 94 0.52 6.95 7.81
CA GLN A 94 1.90 6.99 8.28
C GLN A 94 2.23 8.32 9.01
N ASN A 95 1.62 9.42 8.56
CA ASN A 95 1.79 10.72 9.20
C ASN A 95 1.09 10.81 10.57
N VAL A 96 0.00 10.07 10.77
CA VAL A 96 -0.74 10.03 12.04
C VAL A 96 -0.12 9.01 12.99
N PHE A 97 0.21 7.82 12.47
CA PHE A 97 0.63 6.65 13.21
C PHE A 97 1.94 6.13 12.62
N ARG A 98 3.00 6.14 13.42
CA ARG A 98 4.32 5.73 12.94
C ARG A 98 4.35 4.23 12.64
N ALA A 99 4.83 3.89 11.45
CA ALA A 99 5.03 2.53 10.97
C ALA A 99 6.39 1.96 11.41
N GLN A 100 6.44 0.65 11.63
CA GLN A 100 7.68 -0.13 11.76
C GLN A 100 8.00 -0.81 10.43
N VAL A 101 7.05 -1.54 9.86
CA VAL A 101 7.17 -2.23 8.57
C VAL A 101 6.19 -1.63 7.57
N MET A 102 6.62 -1.47 6.31
CA MET A 102 5.89 -0.82 5.24
C MET A 102 6.10 -1.58 3.93
N ASN A 103 5.15 -2.41 3.55
CA ASN A 103 5.27 -3.23 2.33
C ASN A 103 4.25 -2.82 1.27
N LEU A 104 4.69 -2.80 0.03
CA LEU A 104 3.83 -2.68 -1.14
C LEU A 104 3.59 -4.06 -1.74
N HIS A 105 2.33 -4.41 -2.00
CA HIS A 105 1.94 -5.63 -2.69
C HIS A 105 1.18 -5.24 -3.96
N VAL A 106 1.74 -5.53 -5.13
CA VAL A 106 1.17 -5.17 -6.44
C VAL A 106 0.75 -6.44 -7.17
N TYR A 107 -0.52 -6.52 -7.54
CA TYR A 107 -1.08 -7.66 -8.28
C TYR A 107 -1.35 -7.23 -9.71
N LEU A 108 -0.42 -7.55 -10.62
CA LEU A 108 -0.39 -7.00 -11.97
C LEU A 108 -1.62 -7.36 -12.81
N ASP A 109 -2.19 -8.53 -12.57
CA ASP A 109 -3.41 -9.00 -13.27
C ASP A 109 -4.68 -8.27 -12.82
N GLU A 110 -4.62 -7.48 -11.75
CA GLU A 110 -5.79 -6.86 -11.10
C GLU A 110 -5.77 -5.33 -11.10
N ILE A 111 -4.61 -4.70 -11.32
CA ILE A 111 -4.49 -3.23 -11.33
C ILE A 111 -4.77 -2.64 -12.70
N GLU A 112 -5.04 -1.34 -12.74
CA GLU A 112 -5.09 -0.58 -13.98
C GLU A 112 -3.73 -0.64 -14.71
N PRO A 113 -3.69 -0.70 -16.06
CA PRO A 113 -2.45 -0.78 -16.83
C PRO A 113 -1.47 0.34 -16.46
N THR A 114 -0.47 0.02 -15.64
CA THR A 114 0.48 0.97 -15.07
C THR A 114 1.87 0.37 -15.11
N PRO A 115 2.87 1.05 -15.71
CA PRO A 115 4.24 0.58 -15.71
C PRO A 115 4.76 0.41 -14.27
N ILE A 116 5.39 -0.73 -13.98
CA ILE A 116 6.00 -0.99 -12.66
C ILE A 116 6.98 0.12 -12.26
N PRO A 117 7.84 0.65 -13.15
CA PRO A 117 8.72 1.77 -12.82
C PRO A 117 7.98 2.99 -12.29
N LYS A 118 6.75 3.26 -12.76
CA LYS A 118 5.95 4.40 -12.28
C LYS A 118 5.48 4.18 -10.84
N ILE A 119 5.12 2.95 -10.49
CA ILE A 119 4.68 2.57 -9.14
C ILE A 119 5.86 2.64 -8.16
N ILE A 120 6.97 2.02 -8.52
CA ILE A 120 8.15 1.87 -7.66
C ILE A 120 8.85 3.22 -7.41
N ASN A 121 8.89 4.09 -8.43
CA ASN A 121 9.47 5.44 -8.30
C ASN A 121 8.52 6.43 -7.62
N HIS A 122 7.32 6.02 -7.20
CA HIS A 122 6.42 6.92 -6.49
C HIS A 122 7.07 7.34 -5.15
N PRO A 123 7.07 8.62 -4.76
CA PRO A 123 7.78 9.11 -3.55
C PRO A 123 7.39 8.38 -2.26
N CYS A 124 6.14 7.92 -2.18
CA CYS A 124 5.62 7.10 -1.08
C CYS A 124 6.37 5.75 -0.93
N VAL A 125 6.75 5.13 -2.05
CA VAL A 125 7.38 3.81 -2.10
C VAL A 125 8.88 3.89 -1.76
N ALA A 126 9.51 5.05 -1.98
CA ALA A 126 10.91 5.29 -1.65
C ALA A 126 11.27 5.13 -0.15
N ASN A 127 10.27 5.07 0.74
CA ASN A 127 10.49 4.85 2.18
C ASN A 127 9.96 3.49 2.67
N MET A 128 9.51 2.61 1.76
CA MET A 128 8.95 1.30 2.11
C MET A 128 10.04 0.27 2.37
N THR A 129 9.79 -0.63 3.31
CA THR A 129 10.69 -1.74 3.67
C THR A 129 10.59 -2.92 2.72
N GLY A 130 9.59 -2.97 1.85
CA GLY A 130 9.52 -4.00 0.83
C GLY A 130 8.54 -3.75 -0.29
N VAL A 131 8.83 -4.37 -1.45
CA VAL A 131 7.97 -4.39 -2.63
C VAL A 131 7.80 -5.84 -3.06
N HIS A 132 6.54 -6.24 -3.17
CA HIS A 132 6.10 -7.55 -3.59
C HIS A 132 5.28 -7.41 -4.88
N ILE A 133 5.70 -8.07 -5.95
CA ILE A 133 4.98 -8.06 -7.24
C ILE A 133 4.48 -9.45 -7.54
N TYR A 134 3.20 -9.56 -7.89
CA TYR A 134 2.48 -10.81 -8.10
C TYR A 134 1.78 -10.85 -9.46
N GLY A 135 1.86 -12.00 -10.13
CA GLY A 135 1.12 -12.27 -11.36
C GLY A 135 1.61 -11.47 -12.57
N GLY A 136 0.85 -11.50 -13.65
CA GLY A 136 1.09 -10.73 -14.87
C GLY A 136 2.32 -11.12 -15.70
N THR A 137 2.43 -10.44 -16.85
CA THR A 137 3.62 -10.45 -17.69
C THR A 137 4.54 -9.30 -17.28
N VAL A 138 5.78 -9.62 -16.94
CA VAL A 138 6.77 -8.62 -16.49
C VAL A 138 7.80 -8.43 -17.60
N GLN A 139 7.96 -7.20 -18.07
CA GLN A 139 8.97 -6.90 -19.08
C GLN A 139 10.36 -6.79 -18.44
N ARG A 140 11.41 -6.88 -19.25
CA ARG A 140 12.79 -6.70 -18.79
C ARG A 140 12.98 -5.38 -18.03
N CYS A 141 12.43 -4.27 -18.55
CA CYS A 141 12.51 -2.96 -17.90
C CYS A 141 11.78 -2.90 -16.54
N ASP A 142 10.73 -3.68 -16.36
CA ASP A 142 10.03 -3.80 -15.09
C ASP A 142 10.88 -4.58 -14.07
N LEU A 143 11.54 -5.66 -14.51
CA LEU A 143 12.47 -6.43 -13.67
C LEU A 143 13.68 -5.56 -13.28
N ASP A 144 14.28 -4.85 -14.22
CA ASP A 144 15.40 -3.94 -13.97
C ASP A 144 14.99 -2.90 -12.91
N ALA A 145 13.81 -2.28 -13.04
CA ALA A 145 13.32 -1.30 -12.07
C ALA A 145 13.12 -1.88 -10.65
N VAL A 146 12.66 -3.13 -10.52
CA VAL A 146 12.52 -3.77 -9.20
C VAL A 146 13.89 -4.06 -8.59
N MET A 147 14.81 -4.60 -9.39
CA MET A 147 16.16 -4.93 -8.93
C MET A 147 16.98 -3.68 -8.59
N GLU A 148 16.76 -2.58 -9.31
CA GLU A 148 17.36 -1.27 -9.07
C GLU A 148 16.73 -0.51 -7.90
N TRP A 149 15.51 -0.87 -7.46
CA TRP A 149 14.85 -0.33 -6.26
C TRP A 149 15.51 -0.85 -4.97
N LYS A 150 16.82 -0.72 -4.87
CA LYS A 150 17.59 -1.22 -3.74
C LYS A 150 17.55 -0.19 -2.62
N GLN A 151 16.98 -0.58 -1.49
CA GLN A 151 17.10 0.14 -0.23
C GLN A 151 17.88 -0.69 0.79
N GLU A 152 18.55 0.00 1.70
CA GLU A 152 19.26 -0.65 2.80
C GLU A 152 18.26 -1.42 3.67
N ASN A 153 18.48 -2.74 3.83
CA ASN A 153 17.60 -3.65 4.57
C ASN A 153 16.16 -3.82 4.04
N ALA A 154 15.89 -3.54 2.75
CA ALA A 154 14.59 -3.79 2.16
C ALA A 154 14.44 -5.22 1.60
N ILE A 155 13.19 -5.71 1.62
CA ILE A 155 12.79 -6.99 1.05
C ILE A 155 12.20 -6.75 -0.33
N GLN A 156 12.84 -7.28 -1.36
CA GLN A 156 12.29 -7.34 -2.71
C GLN A 156 11.78 -8.75 -2.97
N PHE A 157 10.55 -8.87 -3.43
CA PHE A 157 9.95 -10.16 -3.72
C PHE A 157 9.16 -10.10 -5.02
N ILE A 158 9.47 -10.98 -5.95
CA ILE A 158 8.78 -11.07 -7.24
C ILE A 158 8.25 -12.49 -7.38
N THR A 159 6.96 -12.60 -7.66
CA THR A 159 6.30 -13.85 -8.05
C THR A 159 5.53 -13.59 -9.33
N VAL A 160 6.04 -14.10 -10.44
CA VAL A 160 5.34 -14.06 -11.73
C VAL A 160 4.54 -15.34 -11.93
N GLY A 161 3.52 -15.29 -12.78
CA GLY A 161 2.94 -16.52 -13.33
C GLY A 161 3.99 -17.29 -14.16
N SER A 162 3.83 -18.60 -14.31
CA SER A 162 4.67 -19.42 -15.19
C SER A 162 4.75 -18.82 -16.61
N ASP A 163 5.94 -18.86 -17.21
CA ASP A 163 6.28 -18.38 -18.58
C ASP A 163 6.36 -16.85 -18.79
N ASN A 164 6.29 -16.06 -17.72
CA ASN A 164 6.21 -14.59 -17.82
C ASN A 164 7.48 -13.81 -17.41
N ILE A 165 8.59 -14.50 -17.11
CA ILE A 165 9.93 -13.90 -17.02
C ILE A 165 10.71 -14.26 -18.29
N PRO A 166 11.38 -13.29 -18.95
CA PRO A 166 12.30 -13.60 -20.04
C PRO A 166 13.37 -14.59 -19.59
N SER A 167 13.47 -15.75 -20.26
CA SER A 167 14.38 -16.84 -19.87
C SER A 167 15.86 -16.47 -19.96
N ASP A 168 16.18 -15.46 -20.76
CA ASP A 168 17.50 -14.85 -20.94
C ASP A 168 17.77 -13.70 -19.97
N TYR A 169 16.85 -13.38 -19.07
CA TYR A 169 17.05 -12.30 -18.11
C TYR A 169 18.22 -12.62 -17.16
N ARG A 170 19.15 -11.67 -17.10
CA ARG A 170 20.29 -11.64 -16.21
C ARG A 170 20.45 -10.20 -15.75
N HIS A 171 20.30 -9.98 -14.45
CA HIS A 171 20.56 -8.68 -13.85
C HIS A 171 22.04 -8.62 -13.41
N PRO A 172 22.76 -7.52 -13.67
CA PRO A 172 24.19 -7.41 -13.36
C PRO A 172 24.53 -7.31 -11.87
N ASN A 173 23.54 -7.01 -11.02
CA ASN A 173 23.67 -6.92 -9.56
C ASN A 173 23.08 -8.13 -8.85
#